data_AF-A0A1I1AEQ3-F1
#
_entry.id   AF-A0A1I1AEQ3-F1
#
_cell.length_a   1.000
_cell.length_b   1.000
_cell.length_c   1.000
_cell.angle_alpha   90.00
_cell.angle_beta   90.00
_cell.angle_gamma   90.00
#
_symmetry.space_group_name_H-M   'P 1'
#
loop_
_entity.id
_entity.type
_entity.pdbx_description
1 polymer ?
#
loop_
_entity_poly.entity_id
_entity_poly.type
_entity_poly.pdbx_seq_one_letter_code
_entity_poly.pdbx_strand_id
1 'polypeptide(L)'
;MPINLAKLQDAGFEPAGKWILTQQGLGLELNDVIGNKKDVLYAFAVDGALRYVGKTASTLRSRLQGYKTPPVTANSGASTNIKNHQNIVAALKQGSTVDIYALHALPSQEHCGFAVSLAAGLEGSLIKDMTPLWNGRVLTQIRDSLTPPKNSSAISHSAEKPVQKNASLQGKADAGNHDVGVSEIPSAETLFAFARSQKGETFLTQRDKSPFRVEVVGNYLEVTPESSLTHRRESRDSVAAVLVRLAKTASFKMSDYKDLSFNASYVLALVKRWDAS
;
A
#
# COMPACT_ATOMS: atom_id res chain seq x y z
N MET A 1 6.78 12.47 20.75
CA MET A 1 7.09 13.89 20.42
C MET A 1 6.69 14.16 18.98
N PRO A 2 6.15 15.34 18.63
CA PRO A 2 5.92 15.68 17.24
C PRO A 2 7.25 15.62 16.48
N ILE A 3 7.26 14.89 15.37
CA ILE A 3 8.40 14.76 14.49
C ILE A 3 8.70 16.16 13.93
N ASN A 4 9.82 16.72 14.35
CA ASN A 4 10.03 18.16 14.36
C ASN A 4 10.53 18.66 13.00
N LEU A 5 9.83 19.66 12.45
CA LEU A 5 10.19 20.40 11.24
C LEU A 5 11.64 20.91 11.26
N ALA A 6 12.15 21.28 12.45
CA ALA A 6 13.54 21.71 12.63
C ALA A 6 14.54 20.69 12.06
N LYS A 7 14.31 19.38 12.28
CA LYS A 7 15.20 18.33 11.77
C LYS A 7 15.20 18.23 10.25
N LEU A 8 14.09 18.59 9.58
CA LEU A 8 14.06 18.67 8.11
C LEU A 8 14.85 19.88 7.62
N GLN A 9 14.69 21.03 8.28
CA GLN A 9 15.41 22.25 7.93
C GLN A 9 16.93 22.08 8.13
N ASP A 10 17.35 21.44 9.22
CA ASP A 10 18.75 21.08 9.47
C ASP A 10 19.30 20.12 8.41
N ALA A 11 18.44 19.27 7.84
CA ALA A 11 18.78 18.41 6.72
C ALA A 11 18.79 19.13 5.35
N GLY A 12 18.59 20.46 5.33
CA GLY A 12 18.63 21.30 4.14
C GLY A 12 17.31 21.42 3.39
N PHE A 13 16.20 20.97 3.96
CA PHE A 13 14.89 21.20 3.35
C PHE A 13 14.49 22.67 3.46
N GLU A 14 14.09 23.26 2.34
CA GLU A 14 13.59 24.62 2.28
C GLU A 14 12.07 24.66 2.00
N PRO A 15 11.37 25.73 2.42
CA PRO A 15 9.96 25.92 2.10
C PRO A 15 9.73 25.97 0.58
N ALA A 16 8.90 25.07 0.07
CA ALA A 16 8.62 24.95 -1.36
C ALA A 16 7.23 25.49 -1.74
N GLY A 17 6.26 25.44 -0.81
CA GLY A 17 4.89 25.84 -1.08
C GLY A 17 3.92 25.35 -0.02
N LYS A 18 2.63 25.36 -0.34
CA LYS A 18 1.55 24.86 0.53
C LYS A 18 0.35 24.39 -0.28
N TRP A 19 -0.44 23.52 0.33
CA TRP A 19 -1.76 23.16 -0.18
C TRP A 19 -2.82 24.11 0.37
N ILE A 20 -3.80 24.43 -0.45
CA ILE A 20 -4.95 25.27 -0.07
C ILE A 20 -6.25 24.59 -0.48
N LEU A 21 -7.31 24.76 0.30
CA LEU A 21 -8.65 24.30 -0.08
C LEU A 21 -9.43 25.49 -0.66
N THR A 22 -9.86 25.37 -1.92
CA THR A 22 -10.66 26.39 -2.60
C THR A 22 -12.06 25.85 -2.88
N GLN A 23 -12.97 26.71 -3.35
CA GLN A 23 -14.30 26.29 -3.79
C GLN A 23 -14.28 25.27 -4.94
N GLN A 24 -13.19 25.25 -5.72
CA GLN A 24 -12.99 24.35 -6.87
C GLN A 24 -12.24 23.06 -6.48
N GLY A 25 -11.92 22.86 -5.19
CA GLY A 25 -11.22 21.70 -4.68
C GLY A 25 -9.81 22.02 -4.18
N LEU A 26 -8.89 21.06 -4.31
CA LEU A 26 -7.54 21.19 -3.79
C LEU A 26 -6.70 22.10 -4.72
N GLY A 27 -6.20 23.21 -4.18
CA GLY A 27 -5.27 24.13 -4.83
C GLY A 27 -3.82 23.92 -4.35
N LEU A 28 -2.87 24.35 -5.19
CA LEU A 28 -1.43 24.23 -4.93
C LEU A 28 -0.78 25.60 -5.14
N GLU A 29 -0.15 26.12 -4.09
CA GLU A 29 0.76 27.26 -4.18
C GLU A 29 2.18 26.73 -4.08
N LEU A 30 3.00 26.96 -5.10
CA LEU A 30 4.36 26.39 -5.18
C LEU A 30 5.33 27.43 -5.75
N ASN A 31 6.50 27.53 -5.13
CA ASN A 31 7.60 28.33 -5.65
C ASN A 31 8.04 27.77 -7.02
N ASP A 32 8.08 28.60 -8.06
CA ASP A 32 8.41 28.20 -9.42
C ASP A 32 9.85 27.66 -9.56
N VAL A 33 10.81 28.26 -8.84
CA VAL A 33 12.23 27.87 -8.90
C VAL A 33 12.40 26.43 -8.42
N ILE A 34 11.76 26.08 -7.31
CA ILE A 34 11.83 24.74 -6.70
C ILE A 34 10.90 23.77 -7.44
N GLY A 35 9.72 24.24 -7.82
CA GLY A 35 8.70 23.43 -8.50
C GLY A 35 9.15 22.83 -9.82
N ASN A 36 10.08 23.48 -10.51
CA ASN A 36 10.63 23.02 -11.78
C ASN A 36 11.89 22.12 -11.63
N LYS A 37 12.38 21.88 -10.41
CA LYS A 37 13.51 20.97 -10.15
C LYS A 37 13.09 19.51 -10.26
N LYS A 38 13.99 18.67 -10.75
CA LYS A 38 13.92 17.20 -10.80
C LYS A 38 14.83 16.59 -9.73
N ASP A 39 14.69 15.28 -9.51
CA ASP A 39 15.40 14.53 -8.46
C ASP A 39 15.26 15.21 -7.08
N VAL A 40 14.02 15.48 -6.71
CA VAL A 40 13.66 16.23 -5.51
C VAL A 40 13.15 15.26 -4.45
N LEU A 41 13.65 15.43 -3.23
CA LEU A 41 13.04 14.88 -2.02
C LEU A 41 12.12 15.94 -1.42
N TYR A 42 10.87 15.60 -1.13
CA TYR A 42 9.88 16.54 -0.62
C TYR A 42 9.15 15.98 0.59
N ALA A 43 8.57 16.88 1.39
CA ALA A 43 7.86 16.54 2.60
C ALA A 43 6.57 17.35 2.75
N PHE A 44 5.57 16.76 3.39
CA PHE A 44 4.37 17.46 3.85
C PHE A 44 4.39 17.59 5.37
N ALA A 45 4.21 18.80 5.86
CA ALA A 45 4.05 19.09 7.28
C ALA A 45 2.63 19.63 7.52
N VAL A 46 1.97 19.12 8.56
CA VAL A 46 0.64 19.59 9.00
C VAL A 46 0.81 20.30 10.32
N ASP A 47 0.50 21.60 10.37
CA ASP A 47 0.73 22.47 11.53
C ASP A 47 2.16 22.32 12.08
N GLY A 48 3.15 22.28 11.18
CA GLY A 48 4.57 22.10 11.52
C GLY A 48 4.99 20.67 11.88
N ALA A 49 4.09 19.69 11.92
CA ALA A 49 4.44 18.29 12.18
C ALA A 49 4.62 17.50 10.88
N LEU A 50 5.77 16.84 10.69
CA LEU A 50 6.02 16.01 9.50
C LEU A 50 5.00 14.87 9.39
N ARG A 51 4.32 14.78 8.25
CA ARG A 51 3.33 13.73 7.95
C ARG A 51 3.73 12.82 6.81
N TYR A 52 4.45 13.33 5.81
CA TYR A 52 4.84 12.57 4.63
C TYR A 52 6.22 12.98 4.12
N VAL A 53 6.99 12.02 3.62
CA VAL A 53 8.21 12.22 2.84
C VAL A 53 8.09 11.44 1.54
N GLY A 54 8.45 12.03 0.41
CA GLY A 54 8.49 11.32 -0.85
C GLY A 54 9.56 11.85 -1.78
N LYS A 55 9.95 11.05 -2.77
CA LYS A 55 10.85 11.48 -3.85
C LYS A 55 10.17 11.58 -5.20
N THR A 56 10.84 12.26 -6.12
CA THR A 56 10.45 12.30 -7.53
C THR A 56 11.64 12.45 -8.46
N ALA A 57 11.68 11.64 -9.52
CA ALA A 57 12.61 11.81 -10.64
C ALA A 57 12.11 12.86 -11.67
N SER A 58 10.80 13.09 -11.75
CA SER A 58 10.21 14.17 -12.54
C SER A 58 10.20 15.49 -11.74
N THR A 59 9.66 16.56 -12.33
CA THR A 59 9.59 17.85 -11.62
C THR A 59 8.72 17.76 -10.37
N LEU A 60 9.06 18.50 -9.32
CA LEU A 60 8.25 18.57 -8.12
C LEU A 60 6.80 18.96 -8.44
N ARG A 61 6.60 19.95 -9.31
CA ARG A 61 5.26 20.36 -9.78
C ARG A 61 4.48 19.21 -10.40
N SER A 62 5.08 18.45 -11.31
CA SER A 62 4.43 17.30 -11.94
C SER A 62 4.05 16.24 -10.90
N ARG A 63 4.94 15.96 -9.93
CA ARG A 63 4.66 15.03 -8.84
C ARG A 63 3.49 15.48 -7.98
N LEU A 64 3.47 16.75 -7.61
CA LEU A 64 2.42 17.34 -6.77
C LEU A 64 1.08 17.42 -7.51
N GLN A 65 1.08 17.66 -8.82
CA GLN A 65 -0.15 17.61 -9.62
C GLN A 65 -0.86 16.25 -9.50
N GLY A 66 -0.12 15.16 -9.34
CA GLY A 66 -0.68 13.83 -9.09
C GLY A 66 -1.45 13.72 -7.75
N TYR A 67 -1.13 14.53 -6.74
CA TYR A 67 -1.91 14.62 -5.51
C TYR A 67 -3.09 15.58 -5.65
N LYS A 68 -2.97 16.63 -6.47
CA LYS A 68 -4.06 17.56 -6.76
C LYS A 68 -5.22 16.85 -7.47
N THR A 69 -4.88 16.04 -8.47
CA THR A 69 -5.84 15.31 -9.30
C THR A 69 -5.44 13.83 -9.35
N PRO A 70 -5.74 13.06 -8.29
CA PRO A 70 -5.35 11.66 -8.25
C PRO A 70 -6.09 10.83 -9.30
N PRO A 71 -5.50 9.73 -9.80
CA PRO A 71 -6.19 8.80 -10.68
C PRO A 71 -7.43 8.21 -10.00
N VAL A 72 -8.46 7.91 -10.79
CA VAL A 72 -9.71 7.31 -10.29
C VAL A 72 -9.49 5.90 -9.75
N THR A 73 -8.51 5.17 -10.29
CA THR A 73 -8.22 3.78 -9.92
C THR A 73 -6.85 3.63 -9.25
N ALA A 74 -6.79 2.78 -8.23
CA ALA A 74 -5.57 2.48 -7.51
C ALA A 74 -4.76 1.39 -8.26
N ASN A 75 -3.98 1.80 -9.26
CA ASN A 75 -2.86 1.01 -9.78
C ASN A 75 -1.55 1.39 -9.06
N SER A 76 -0.45 0.71 -9.38
CA SER A 76 0.88 0.94 -8.77
C SER A 76 1.25 2.43 -8.84
N GLY A 77 1.47 3.07 -7.69
CA GLY A 77 1.79 4.49 -7.57
C GLY A 77 0.57 5.42 -7.40
N ALA A 78 -0.60 5.08 -7.98
CA ALA A 78 -1.83 5.85 -7.80
C ALA A 78 -2.40 5.73 -6.38
N SER A 79 -2.15 4.61 -5.68
CA SER A 79 -2.61 4.43 -4.30
C SER A 79 -2.03 5.47 -3.34
N THR A 80 -0.75 5.83 -3.49
CA THR A 80 -0.12 6.91 -2.70
C THR A 80 -0.74 8.26 -3.04
N ASN A 81 -1.01 8.52 -4.32
CA ASN A 81 -1.64 9.77 -4.75
C ASN A 81 -3.04 9.94 -4.16
N ILE A 82 -3.86 8.90 -4.25
CA ILE A 82 -5.22 8.87 -3.71
C ILE A 82 -5.19 9.08 -2.19
N LYS A 83 -4.35 8.31 -1.47
CA LYS A 83 -4.26 8.40 0.00
C LYS A 83 -3.79 9.78 0.46
N ASN A 84 -2.70 10.29 -0.12
CA ASN A 84 -2.19 11.61 0.26
C ASN A 84 -3.17 12.72 -0.11
N HIS A 85 -3.86 12.63 -1.25
CA HIS A 85 -4.95 13.55 -1.59
C HIS A 85 -6.01 13.59 -0.48
N GLN A 86 -6.50 12.41 -0.06
CA GLN A 86 -7.50 12.30 1.01
C GLN A 86 -6.99 12.89 2.33
N ASN A 87 -5.75 12.59 2.70
CA ASN A 87 -5.13 13.10 3.92
C ASN A 87 -4.98 14.64 3.91
N ILE A 88 -4.52 15.20 2.80
CA ILE A 88 -4.36 16.65 2.62
C ILE A 88 -5.73 17.35 2.72
N VAL A 89 -6.73 16.86 1.98
CA VAL A 89 -8.08 17.43 2.01
C VAL A 89 -8.69 17.33 3.41
N ALA A 90 -8.49 16.20 4.11
CA ALA A 90 -8.99 16.02 5.47
C ALA A 90 -8.35 17.00 6.46
N ALA A 91 -7.03 17.20 6.40
CA ALA A 91 -6.32 18.16 7.24
C ALA A 91 -6.80 19.60 6.98
N LEU A 92 -6.89 20.01 5.71
CA LEU A 92 -7.36 21.36 5.36
C LEU A 92 -8.82 21.61 5.78
N LYS A 93 -9.70 20.60 5.67
CA LYS A 93 -11.10 20.71 6.14
C LYS A 93 -11.21 20.86 7.66
N GLN A 94 -10.22 20.38 8.41
CA GLN A 94 -10.15 20.54 9.86
C GLN A 94 -9.56 21.91 10.27
N GLY A 95 -9.15 22.74 9.30
CA GLY A 95 -8.56 24.05 9.56
C GLY A 95 -7.03 24.04 9.74
N SER A 96 -6.37 22.88 9.60
CA SER A 96 -4.92 22.78 9.65
C SER A 96 -4.25 23.34 8.40
N THR A 97 -2.99 23.75 8.52
CA THR A 97 -2.15 24.04 7.34
C THR A 97 -1.49 22.78 6.82
N VAL A 98 -1.18 22.75 5.52
CA VAL A 98 -0.35 21.68 4.93
C VAL A 98 0.76 22.30 4.09
N ASP A 99 1.92 22.42 4.70
CA ASP A 99 3.11 23.04 4.11
C ASP A 99 3.96 22.00 3.38
N ILE A 100 4.62 22.45 2.32
CA ILE A 100 5.47 21.64 1.45
C ILE A 100 6.91 22.11 1.60
N TYR A 101 7.78 21.16 1.91
CA TYR A 101 9.23 21.38 1.98
C TYR A 101 9.93 20.56 0.91
N ALA A 102 11.05 21.05 0.39
CA ALA A 102 11.82 20.35 -0.63
C ALA A 102 13.31 20.43 -0.35
N LEU A 103 14.00 19.34 -0.64
CA LEU A 103 15.44 19.22 -0.73
C LEU A 103 15.77 18.89 -2.19
N HIS A 104 16.51 19.79 -2.84
CA HIS A 104 16.88 19.71 -4.25
C HIS A 104 18.37 20.01 -4.40
N ALA A 105 18.86 19.99 -5.65
CA ALA A 105 20.28 20.21 -5.97
C ALA A 105 21.24 19.26 -5.21
N LEU A 106 20.78 18.05 -4.93
CA LEU A 106 21.61 17.04 -4.31
C LEU A 106 22.73 16.62 -5.27
N PRO A 107 23.97 16.46 -4.78
CA PRO A 107 25.06 16.02 -5.61
C PRO A 107 24.75 14.64 -6.19
N SER A 108 24.94 14.49 -7.50
CA SER A 108 24.91 13.18 -8.14
C SER A 108 26.16 12.42 -7.73
N GLN A 109 25.99 11.19 -7.26
CA GLN A 109 27.09 10.28 -6.97
C GLN A 109 27.11 9.18 -8.03
N GLU A 110 28.30 8.70 -8.37
CA GLU A 110 28.47 7.53 -9.25
C GLU A 110 29.15 6.41 -8.48
N HIS A 111 28.67 5.18 -8.68
CA HIS A 111 29.29 3.98 -8.16
C HIS A 111 29.43 2.96 -9.28
N CYS A 112 30.67 2.64 -9.66
CA CYS A 112 30.97 1.69 -10.75
C CYS A 112 30.23 2.02 -12.07
N GLY A 113 30.10 3.30 -12.41
CA GLY A 113 29.40 3.75 -13.63
C GLY A 113 27.86 3.80 -13.51
N PHE A 114 27.30 3.53 -12.33
CA PHE A 114 25.87 3.68 -12.06
C PHE A 114 25.60 4.97 -11.28
N ALA A 115 24.64 5.77 -11.75
CA ALA A 115 24.18 6.95 -11.03
C ALA A 115 23.43 6.54 -9.75
N VAL A 116 23.85 7.11 -8.63
CA VAL A 116 23.26 6.90 -7.30
C VAL A 116 22.46 8.14 -6.93
N SER A 117 21.14 7.98 -6.76
CA SER A 117 20.27 9.05 -6.28
C SER A 117 20.39 9.18 -4.77
N LEU A 118 21.01 10.27 -4.32
CA LEU A 118 21.07 10.61 -2.91
C LEU A 118 19.66 10.86 -2.33
N ALA A 119 18.75 11.42 -3.13
CA ALA A 119 17.35 11.59 -2.75
C ALA A 119 16.70 10.25 -2.38
N ALA A 120 16.98 9.19 -3.15
CA ALA A 120 16.47 7.85 -2.86
C ALA A 120 17.03 7.25 -1.56
N GLY A 121 18.31 7.46 -1.27
CA GLY A 121 18.93 6.99 -0.02
C GLY A 121 18.44 7.75 1.22
N LEU A 122 18.32 9.07 1.12
CA LEU A 122 17.83 9.93 2.20
C LEU A 122 16.35 9.68 2.51
N GLU A 123 15.51 9.46 1.49
CA GLU A 123 14.09 9.12 1.68
C GLU A 123 13.91 7.94 2.64
N GLY A 124 14.63 6.84 2.39
CA GLY A 124 14.54 5.63 3.21
C GLY A 124 14.96 5.88 4.66
N SER A 125 16.02 6.65 4.86
CA SER A 125 16.55 6.98 6.19
C SER A 125 15.60 7.90 6.96
N LEU A 126 15.05 8.93 6.30
CA LEU A 126 14.06 9.82 6.91
C LEU A 126 12.78 9.08 7.30
N ILE A 127 12.26 8.22 6.42
CA ILE A 127 11.06 7.42 6.73
C ILE A 127 11.32 6.47 7.91
N LYS A 128 12.51 5.86 7.99
CA LYS A 128 12.88 4.96 9.08
C LYS A 128 13.01 5.71 10.40
N ASP A 129 13.72 6.83 10.41
CA ASP A 129 14.06 7.56 11.64
C ASP A 129 12.89 8.40 12.16
N MET A 130 12.06 8.90 11.25
CA MET A 130 10.99 9.85 11.57
C MET A 130 9.61 9.23 11.51
N THR A 131 9.44 8.04 10.91
CA THR A 131 8.16 7.30 10.81
C THR A 131 6.94 8.19 10.49
N PRO A 132 6.95 8.96 9.37
CA PRO A 132 5.83 9.85 9.05
C PRO A 132 4.54 9.04 8.83
N LEU A 133 3.45 9.50 9.43
CA LEU A 133 2.19 8.74 9.49
C LEU A 133 1.62 8.40 8.11
N TRP A 134 1.84 9.25 7.10
CA TRP A 134 1.29 9.05 5.75
C TRP A 134 2.19 8.20 4.84
N ASN A 135 3.39 7.80 5.29
CA ASN A 135 4.28 6.91 4.55
C ASN A 135 3.92 5.41 4.65
N GLY A 136 2.80 5.09 5.31
CA GLY A 136 2.21 3.75 5.31
C GLY A 136 2.90 2.72 6.20
N ARG A 137 3.91 3.12 7.00
CA ARG A 137 4.50 2.29 8.05
C ARG A 137 3.90 2.67 9.40
N VAL A 138 2.73 2.13 9.72
CA VAL A 138 2.39 2.00 11.13
C VAL A 138 3.24 0.84 11.63
N LEU A 139 4.40 1.16 12.23
CA LEU A 139 5.05 0.18 13.11
C LEU A 139 3.99 -0.23 14.14
N THR A 140 3.85 -1.53 14.31
CA THR A 140 2.84 -2.30 15.05
C THR A 140 2.73 -1.97 16.55
N GLN A 141 3.12 -0.78 17.00
CA GLN A 141 3.26 -0.40 18.40
C GLN A 141 2.03 0.33 18.98
N ILE A 142 1.03 0.70 18.16
CA ILE A 142 -0.18 1.41 18.65
C ILE A 142 -1.33 0.44 18.96
N ARG A 143 -1.27 -0.83 18.52
CA ARG A 143 -2.32 -1.83 18.80
C ARG A 143 -2.33 -2.32 20.25
N ASP A 144 -1.21 -2.23 20.96
CA ASP A 144 -1.12 -2.71 22.35
C ASP A 144 -1.53 -1.66 23.39
N SER A 145 -1.67 -0.39 23.00
CA SER A 145 -2.03 0.72 23.91
C SER A 145 -3.51 1.09 23.92
N LEU A 146 -4.38 0.33 23.22
CA LEU A 146 -5.83 0.60 23.14
C LEU A 146 -6.72 -0.56 23.61
N THR A 147 -6.20 -1.56 24.31
CA THR A 147 -7.04 -2.52 25.04
C THR A 147 -7.33 -1.99 26.46
N PRO A 148 -8.60 -1.73 26.82
CA PRO A 148 -8.96 -1.42 28.21
C PRO A 148 -8.76 -2.69 29.07
N PRO A 149 -8.39 -2.57 30.35
CA PRO A 149 -8.31 -3.71 31.24
C PRO A 149 -9.71 -4.32 31.40
N LYS A 150 -9.85 -5.60 31.03
CA LYS A 150 -11.04 -6.39 31.35
C LYS A 150 -11.06 -6.64 32.85
N ASN A 151 -11.78 -5.83 33.60
CA ASN A 151 -12.21 -6.21 34.94
C ASN A 151 -13.39 -7.19 34.85
N SER A 152 -13.19 -8.32 35.50
CA SER A 152 -14.13 -9.36 35.83
C SER A 152 -15.23 -8.87 36.77
N SER A 153 -16.49 -9.15 36.43
CA SER A 153 -17.48 -9.66 37.40
C SER A 153 -18.71 -10.20 36.67
N ALA A 154 -19.09 -11.41 37.07
CA ALA A 154 -20.23 -12.20 36.61
C ALA A 154 -21.59 -11.53 36.88
N ILE A 155 -22.62 -11.94 36.13
CA ILE A 155 -23.75 -12.73 36.64
C ILE A 155 -24.68 -13.12 35.47
N SER A 156 -25.10 -14.37 35.54
CA SER A 156 -25.96 -15.21 34.70
C SER A 156 -27.46 -14.87 34.68
N HIS A 157 -28.16 -15.29 33.62
CA HIS A 157 -29.46 -16.02 33.54
C HIS A 157 -30.10 -15.76 32.16
N SER A 158 -30.19 -16.73 31.24
CA SER A 158 -31.20 -17.80 31.10
C SER A 158 -32.44 -17.40 30.29
N ALA A 159 -32.68 -18.19 29.23
CA ALA A 159 -33.96 -18.63 28.68
C ALA A 159 -34.65 -17.90 27.50
N GLU A 160 -34.95 -18.74 26.50
CA GLU A 160 -36.13 -18.76 25.60
C GLU A 160 -36.09 -18.12 24.18
N LYS A 161 -36.20 -19.04 23.19
CA LYS A 161 -36.75 -18.92 21.83
C LYS A 161 -38.17 -19.58 21.85
N PRO A 162 -38.99 -19.61 20.77
CA PRO A 162 -38.95 -18.96 19.45
C PRO A 162 -40.33 -18.36 19.03
N VAL A 163 -40.48 -17.83 17.80
CA VAL A 163 -41.53 -18.21 16.81
C VAL A 163 -41.48 -17.33 15.54
N GLN A 164 -41.72 -17.99 14.41
CA GLN A 164 -41.65 -17.55 13.01
C GLN A 164 -42.89 -16.75 12.54
N LYS A 165 -42.74 -15.98 11.46
CA LYS A 165 -43.71 -15.94 10.32
C LYS A 165 -43.16 -15.26 9.05
N ASN A 166 -42.87 -16.12 8.07
CA ASN A 166 -43.12 -16.16 6.62
C ASN A 166 -43.33 -14.93 5.69
N ALA A 167 -42.80 -15.15 4.47
CA ALA A 167 -43.23 -14.76 3.11
C ALA A 167 -43.00 -13.28 2.67
N SER A 168 -42.58 -12.96 1.45
CA SER A 168 -42.75 -13.64 0.15
C SER A 168 -41.73 -13.18 -0.91
N LEU A 169 -41.59 -14.03 -1.94
CA LEU A 169 -40.77 -13.94 -3.14
C LEU A 169 -41.13 -12.79 -4.09
N GLN A 170 -40.13 -12.24 -4.80
CA GLN A 170 -40.10 -12.20 -6.27
C GLN A 170 -38.73 -11.76 -6.79
N GLY A 171 -38.19 -12.58 -7.71
CA GLY A 171 -36.86 -12.40 -8.27
C GLY A 171 -36.83 -11.57 -9.55
N LYS A 172 -35.60 -11.34 -10.04
CA LYS A 172 -35.24 -11.37 -11.46
C LYS A 172 -33.73 -11.61 -11.58
N ALA A 173 -33.39 -12.59 -12.40
CA ALA A 173 -32.05 -12.96 -12.83
C ALA A 173 -31.39 -11.85 -13.68
N ASP A 174 -30.06 -11.79 -13.70
CA ASP A 174 -29.32 -12.21 -14.91
C ASP A 174 -27.79 -12.36 -14.66
N ALA A 175 -27.21 -13.34 -15.38
CA ALA A 175 -25.80 -13.60 -15.74
C ALA A 175 -24.70 -13.41 -14.67
N GLY A 176 -24.00 -14.43 -14.16
CA GLY A 176 -23.40 -15.56 -14.88
C GLY A 176 -21.88 -15.34 -14.99
N ASN A 177 -21.10 -15.90 -14.07
CA ASN A 177 -19.74 -16.38 -14.40
C ASN A 177 -19.34 -17.51 -13.44
N HIS A 178 -19.11 -18.70 -13.98
CA HIS A 178 -18.62 -19.86 -13.26
C HIS A 178 -17.16 -19.63 -12.83
N ASP A 179 -16.91 -19.50 -11.52
CA ASP A 179 -15.55 -19.62 -10.98
C ASP A 179 -15.38 -21.06 -10.50
N VAL A 180 -14.48 -21.79 -11.17
CA VAL A 180 -14.12 -23.16 -10.83
C VAL A 180 -13.41 -23.13 -9.47
N GLY A 181 -14.10 -23.63 -8.44
CA GLY A 181 -13.59 -23.70 -7.07
C GLY A 181 -12.49 -24.75 -6.93
N VAL A 182 -11.44 -24.38 -6.21
CA VAL A 182 -10.31 -25.24 -5.84
C VAL A 182 -10.77 -26.24 -4.77
N SER A 183 -10.41 -27.52 -4.88
CA SER A 183 -10.94 -28.60 -4.01
C SER A 183 -10.36 -28.58 -2.60
N GLU A 184 -9.09 -28.17 -2.45
CA GLU A 184 -8.43 -27.97 -1.16
C GLU A 184 -7.50 -26.75 -1.20
N ILE A 185 -7.28 -26.08 -0.06
CA ILE A 185 -6.37 -24.93 0.00
C ILE A 185 -5.06 -25.37 0.68
N PRO A 186 -3.91 -25.21 0.02
CA PRO A 186 -2.64 -25.69 0.57
C PRO A 186 -2.23 -24.86 1.78
N SER A 187 -1.44 -25.45 2.67
CA SER A 187 -0.70 -24.68 3.67
C SER A 187 0.35 -23.78 2.98
N ALA A 188 0.82 -22.74 3.67
CA ALA A 188 1.93 -21.93 3.16
C ALA A 188 3.19 -22.78 2.93
N GLU A 189 3.44 -23.80 3.76
CA GLU A 189 4.59 -24.69 3.59
C GLU A 189 4.48 -25.52 2.32
N THR A 190 3.29 -26.09 2.09
CA THR A 190 2.95 -26.87 0.90
C THR A 190 3.09 -26.02 -0.36
N LEU A 191 2.59 -24.78 -0.34
CA LEU A 191 2.68 -23.88 -1.48
C LEU A 191 4.11 -23.44 -1.78
N PHE A 192 4.95 -23.23 -0.75
CA PHE A 192 6.37 -22.95 -0.93
C PHE A 192 7.14 -24.16 -1.46
N ALA A 193 6.83 -25.37 -0.98
CA ALA A 193 7.43 -26.60 -1.50
C ALA A 193 7.07 -26.80 -2.98
N PHE A 194 5.81 -26.55 -3.34
CA PHE A 194 5.35 -26.53 -4.73
C PHE A 194 6.10 -25.48 -5.56
N ALA A 195 6.18 -24.24 -5.11
CA ALA A 195 6.90 -23.19 -5.83
C ALA A 195 8.39 -23.54 -6.06
N ARG A 196 9.03 -24.28 -5.14
CA ARG A 196 10.40 -24.80 -5.35
C ARG A 196 10.47 -25.88 -6.44
N SER A 197 9.48 -26.77 -6.51
CA SER A 197 9.47 -27.84 -7.53
C SER A 197 9.22 -27.31 -8.94
N GLN A 198 8.63 -26.12 -9.06
CA GLN A 198 8.31 -25.46 -10.32
C GLN A 198 9.36 -24.41 -10.75
N LYS A 199 10.60 -24.50 -10.24
CA LYS A 199 11.65 -23.54 -10.55
C LYS A 199 11.91 -23.47 -12.06
N GLY A 200 11.79 -22.28 -12.63
CA GLY A 200 12.01 -22.03 -14.06
C GLY A 200 10.74 -22.11 -14.92
N GLU A 201 9.59 -22.53 -14.35
CA GLU A 201 8.31 -22.49 -15.03
C GLU A 201 7.72 -21.07 -15.10
N THR A 202 6.96 -20.82 -16.16
CA THR A 202 6.19 -19.59 -16.34
C THR A 202 4.74 -19.84 -15.97
N PHE A 203 4.23 -19.01 -15.06
CA PHE A 203 2.86 -19.00 -14.58
C PHE A 203 2.08 -17.85 -15.21
N LEU A 204 0.75 -17.94 -15.24
CA LEU A 204 -0.12 -16.89 -15.75
C LEU A 204 -0.98 -16.30 -14.64
N THR A 205 -1.08 -14.97 -14.57
CA THR A 205 -2.01 -14.31 -13.64
C THR A 205 -3.47 -14.57 -14.04
N GLN A 206 -4.39 -14.55 -13.09
CA GLN A 206 -5.78 -14.94 -13.34
C GLN A 206 -6.56 -13.94 -14.22
N ARG A 207 -6.34 -12.63 -14.03
CA ARG A 207 -7.14 -11.59 -14.69
C ARG A 207 -6.71 -11.36 -16.14
N ASP A 208 -5.43 -11.14 -16.34
CA ASP A 208 -4.89 -10.66 -17.62
C ASP A 208 -3.99 -11.71 -18.29
N LYS A 209 -3.95 -12.94 -17.77
CA LYS A 209 -3.09 -14.04 -18.23
C LYS A 209 -1.64 -13.62 -18.41
N SER A 210 -1.17 -12.69 -17.57
CA SER A 210 0.16 -12.13 -17.72
C SER A 210 1.21 -13.12 -17.21
N PRO A 211 2.27 -13.40 -17.98
CA PRO A 211 3.30 -14.34 -17.58
C PRO A 211 4.16 -13.82 -16.42
N PHE A 212 4.49 -14.71 -15.49
CA PHE A 212 5.41 -14.44 -14.39
C PHE A 212 6.17 -15.70 -13.98
N ARG A 213 7.33 -15.53 -13.36
CA ARG A 213 8.13 -16.59 -12.77
C ARG A 213 8.07 -16.49 -11.25
N VAL A 214 8.22 -17.62 -10.59
CA VAL A 214 8.34 -17.68 -9.13
C VAL A 214 9.60 -18.42 -8.73
N GLU A 215 10.28 -17.90 -7.72
CA GLU A 215 11.36 -18.60 -7.03
C GLU A 215 11.18 -18.47 -5.53
N VAL A 216 11.66 -19.46 -4.78
CA VAL A 216 11.72 -19.37 -3.32
C VAL A 216 13.12 -18.96 -2.90
N VAL A 217 13.24 -17.76 -2.33
CA VAL A 217 14.51 -17.18 -1.86
C VAL A 217 14.41 -16.99 -0.34
N GLY A 218 15.10 -17.86 0.41
CA GLY A 218 14.99 -17.90 1.87
C GLY A 218 13.54 -18.15 2.32
N ASN A 219 12.96 -17.17 3.03
CA ASN A 219 11.58 -17.21 3.54
C ASN A 219 10.57 -16.42 2.68
N TYR A 220 10.95 -16.07 1.45
CA TYR A 220 10.12 -15.30 0.53
C TYR A 220 9.77 -16.11 -0.72
N LEU A 221 8.56 -15.88 -1.24
CA LEU A 221 8.25 -16.09 -2.64
C LEU A 221 8.69 -14.83 -3.40
N GLU A 222 9.68 -14.97 -4.27
CA GLU A 222 10.05 -13.93 -5.21
C GLU A 222 9.35 -14.17 -6.54
N VAL A 223 8.56 -13.19 -6.95
CA VAL A 223 7.75 -13.21 -8.17
C VAL A 223 8.31 -12.18 -9.14
N THR A 224 8.55 -12.63 -10.37
CA THR A 224 9.10 -11.79 -11.44
C THR A 224 8.15 -11.80 -12.64
N PRO A 225 7.31 -10.76 -12.82
CA PRO A 225 6.46 -10.64 -13.99
C PRO A 225 7.32 -10.40 -15.24
N GLU A 226 7.09 -11.15 -16.32
CA GLU A 226 7.93 -11.05 -17.53
C GLU A 226 7.78 -9.69 -18.22
N SER A 227 6.66 -8.99 -18.01
CA SER A 227 6.40 -7.67 -18.59
C SER A 227 7.20 -6.53 -17.98
N SER A 228 7.59 -6.64 -16.70
CA SER A 228 8.24 -5.56 -15.95
C SER A 228 9.60 -5.93 -15.40
N LEU A 229 9.91 -7.23 -15.36
CA LEU A 229 11.12 -7.82 -14.77
C LEU A 229 11.42 -7.33 -13.35
N THR A 230 10.41 -6.75 -12.68
CA THR A 230 10.55 -6.19 -11.34
C THR A 230 10.28 -7.28 -10.32
N HIS A 231 11.28 -7.59 -9.50
CA HIS A 231 11.19 -8.58 -8.43
C HIS A 231 10.20 -8.12 -7.34
N ARG A 232 9.22 -8.97 -7.04
CA ARG A 232 8.22 -8.74 -5.99
C ARG A 232 8.36 -9.83 -4.95
N ARG A 233 8.39 -9.46 -3.67
CA ARG A 233 8.58 -10.44 -2.59
C ARG A 233 7.32 -10.54 -1.75
N GLU A 234 6.88 -11.77 -1.53
CA GLU A 234 5.84 -12.12 -0.58
C GLU A 234 6.43 -12.96 0.56
N SER A 235 6.24 -12.48 1.79
CA SER A 235 6.70 -13.21 2.97
C SER A 235 5.82 -14.43 3.22
N ARG A 236 6.38 -15.44 3.90
CA ARG A 236 5.63 -16.62 4.33
C ARG A 236 4.35 -16.27 5.13
N ASP A 237 4.43 -15.27 6.01
CA ASP A 237 3.29 -14.83 6.82
C ASP A 237 2.22 -14.14 5.97
N SER A 238 2.62 -13.32 5.00
CA SER A 238 1.71 -12.70 4.03
C SER A 238 0.97 -13.76 3.20
N VAL A 239 1.69 -14.78 2.74
CA VAL A 239 1.13 -15.91 1.98
C VAL A 239 0.16 -16.69 2.85
N ALA A 240 0.53 -17.02 4.09
CA ALA A 240 -0.35 -17.70 5.03
C ALA A 240 -1.64 -16.91 5.29
N ALA A 241 -1.55 -15.58 5.47
CA ALA A 241 -2.71 -14.73 5.67
C ALA A 241 -3.66 -14.73 4.45
N VAL A 242 -3.11 -14.71 3.23
CA VAL A 242 -3.90 -14.82 1.99
C VAL A 242 -4.61 -16.18 1.91
N LEU A 243 -3.92 -17.29 2.22
CA LEU A 243 -4.49 -18.64 2.19
C LEU A 243 -5.59 -18.83 3.23
N VAL A 244 -5.39 -18.33 4.46
CA VAL A 244 -6.41 -18.36 5.52
C VAL A 244 -7.65 -17.58 5.08
N ARG A 245 -7.49 -16.45 4.40
CA ARG A 245 -8.64 -15.70 3.89
C ARG A 245 -9.31 -16.41 2.72
N LEU A 246 -8.54 -16.99 1.81
CA LEU A 246 -9.07 -17.80 0.70
C LEU A 246 -9.92 -18.96 1.22
N ALA A 247 -9.50 -19.61 2.30
CA ALA A 247 -10.27 -20.69 2.93
C ALA A 247 -11.59 -20.23 3.53
N LYS A 248 -11.69 -18.96 3.92
CA LYS A 248 -12.91 -18.39 4.47
C LYS A 248 -13.86 -17.85 3.41
N THR A 249 -13.31 -17.26 2.34
CA THR A 249 -14.11 -16.53 1.35
C THR A 249 -14.34 -17.32 0.07
N ALA A 250 -13.52 -18.34 -0.20
CA ALA A 250 -13.42 -19.04 -1.49
C ALA A 250 -13.26 -18.11 -2.70
N SER A 251 -12.85 -16.85 -2.47
CA SER A 251 -12.82 -15.84 -3.52
C SER A 251 -11.47 -15.77 -4.18
N PHE A 252 -11.42 -15.87 -5.50
CA PHE A 252 -10.19 -15.63 -6.27
C PHE A 252 -10.06 -14.17 -6.76
N LYS A 253 -10.93 -13.28 -6.28
CA LYS A 253 -10.86 -11.86 -6.62
C LYS A 253 -9.77 -11.17 -5.81
N MET A 254 -8.78 -10.62 -6.51
CA MET A 254 -7.66 -9.89 -5.88
C MET A 254 -8.13 -8.75 -4.95
N SER A 255 -9.28 -8.11 -5.25
CA SER A 255 -9.86 -7.04 -4.41
C SER A 255 -10.04 -7.43 -2.95
N ASP A 256 -10.26 -8.72 -2.68
CA ASP A 256 -10.67 -9.23 -1.37
C ASP A 256 -9.46 -9.47 -0.44
N TYR A 257 -8.26 -9.25 -0.99
CA TYR A 257 -6.98 -9.45 -0.33
C TYR A 257 -6.13 -8.16 -0.28
N LYS A 258 -6.66 -7.03 -0.74
CA LYS A 258 -5.90 -5.76 -0.85
C LYS A 258 -5.36 -5.23 0.48
N ASP A 259 -6.00 -5.56 1.59
CA ASP A 259 -5.56 -5.25 2.95
C ASP A 259 -4.48 -6.23 3.48
N LEU A 260 -4.30 -7.38 2.82
CA LEU A 260 -3.32 -8.40 3.20
C LEU A 260 -2.06 -8.35 2.34
N SER A 261 -2.22 -8.29 1.01
CA SER A 261 -1.11 -8.28 0.07
C SER A 261 -1.50 -7.65 -1.26
N PHE A 262 -0.67 -6.72 -1.74
CA PHE A 262 -0.78 -6.15 -3.08
C PHE A 262 -0.40 -7.13 -4.19
N ASN A 263 0.29 -8.22 -3.85
CA ASN A 263 0.72 -9.26 -4.78
C ASN A 263 -0.11 -10.55 -4.61
N ALA A 264 -1.26 -10.49 -3.92
CA ALA A 264 -2.13 -11.64 -3.68
C ALA A 264 -2.53 -12.36 -4.98
N SER A 265 -2.64 -11.66 -6.11
CA SER A 265 -2.97 -12.26 -7.41
C SER A 265 -1.99 -13.35 -7.85
N TYR A 266 -0.72 -13.26 -7.47
CA TYR A 266 0.29 -14.28 -7.82
C TYR A 266 0.17 -15.50 -6.90
N VAL A 267 -0.07 -15.28 -5.61
CA VAL A 267 -0.34 -16.35 -4.64
C VAL A 267 -1.58 -17.15 -5.05
N LEU A 268 -2.66 -16.46 -5.41
CA LEU A 268 -3.91 -17.08 -5.90
C LEU A 268 -3.70 -17.87 -7.20
N ALA A 269 -2.86 -17.38 -8.11
CA ALA A 269 -2.50 -18.09 -9.33
C ALA A 269 -1.70 -19.37 -9.03
N LEU A 270 -0.77 -19.32 -8.06
CA LEU A 270 -0.02 -20.49 -7.62
C LEU A 270 -0.94 -21.54 -6.97
N VAL A 271 -1.92 -21.14 -6.17
CA VAL A 271 -2.90 -22.06 -5.56
C VAL A 271 -3.72 -22.79 -6.62
N LYS A 272 -4.24 -22.07 -7.63
CA LYS A 272 -4.98 -22.71 -8.73
C LYS A 272 -4.11 -23.68 -9.53
N ARG A 273 -2.83 -23.34 -9.72
CA ARG A 273 -1.89 -24.22 -10.42
C ARG A 273 -1.55 -25.46 -9.59
N TRP A 274 -1.38 -25.31 -8.28
CA TRP A 274 -1.17 -26.42 -7.35
C TRP A 274 -2.35 -27.39 -7.33
N ASP A 275 -3.59 -26.89 -7.27
CA ASP A 275 -4.81 -27.71 -7.28
C ASP A 275 -5.05 -28.42 -8.62
N ALA A 276 -4.46 -27.90 -9.71
CA ALA A 276 -4.48 -28.53 -11.02
C ALA A 276 -3.30 -29.50 -11.28
N SER A 277 -2.40 -29.69 -10.31
CA SER A 277 -1.20 -30.55 -10.41
C SER A 277 -1.41 -31.87 -9.66
#